data_AF-A0A965JIA7-F1
#
_entry.id   AF-A0A965JIA7-F1
#
_cell.length_a   1.000
_cell.length_b   1.000
_cell.length_c   1.000
_cell.angle_alpha   90.00
_cell.angle_beta   90.00
_cell.angle_gamma   90.00
#
_symmetry.space_group_name_H-M   'P 1'
#
loop_
_entity.id
_entity.type
_entity.pdbx_description
1 polymer ?
#
loop_
_entity_poly.entity_id
_entity_poly.type
_entity_poly.pdbx_seq_one_letter_code
_entity_poly.pdbx_strand_id
1 'polypeptide(L)'
;MAASAQGRLRTDGGLSRFGIDLVQTMNRVGMLVDCTHTGYRSSMDVFEVAQGPVVFSHSNARAVWDHERNIRDDQAQACARTGGVIGVVGAGIFIGDNDIRTESLFRHVDHFVNLVGPWHVGIGLDCVSDVDSLFAVVENRPGSYPAHLKYDLRPKFAEPEQVPELTELMLRHGYGDDVVRGILGENWLRVARAVWR
;
A
#
# COMPACT_ATOMS: atom_id res chain seq x y z
N MET A 1 6.31 -23.98 -7.26
CA MET A 1 5.75 -22.74 -7.85
C MET A 1 4.81 -22.13 -6.83
N ALA A 2 5.29 -21.20 -6.02
CA ALA A 2 4.46 -20.52 -5.02
C ALA A 2 3.69 -19.39 -5.70
N ALA A 3 2.38 -19.32 -5.45
CA ALA A 3 1.57 -18.17 -5.78
C ALA A 3 2.04 -17.00 -4.91
N SER A 4 2.32 -15.87 -5.54
CA SER A 4 2.79 -14.65 -4.89
C SER A 4 1.65 -14.00 -4.08
N ALA A 5 1.92 -13.52 -2.86
CA ALA A 5 1.00 -12.61 -2.16
C ALA A 5 0.78 -11.28 -2.91
N GLN A 6 1.72 -10.97 -3.79
CA GLN A 6 1.79 -9.84 -4.69
C GLN A 6 1.37 -10.32 -6.10
N GLY A 7 0.08 -10.32 -6.39
CA GLY A 7 -0.49 -10.65 -7.69
C GLY A 7 -1.28 -11.96 -7.69
N ARG A 8 -2.50 -11.93 -8.23
CA ARG A 8 -3.36 -13.11 -8.41
C ARG A 8 -2.88 -14.07 -9.51
N LEU A 9 -1.70 -13.82 -10.10
CA LEU A 9 -1.13 -14.60 -11.19
C LEU A 9 -0.20 -15.69 -10.64
N ARG A 10 -0.17 -16.85 -11.30
CA ARG A 10 0.71 -17.98 -10.93
C ARG A 10 2.21 -17.64 -11.02
N THR A 11 2.57 -16.55 -11.71
CA THR A 11 3.94 -16.07 -11.92
C THR A 11 3.98 -14.54 -11.97
N ASP A 12 5.02 -13.92 -11.42
CA ASP A 12 5.33 -12.50 -11.59
C ASP A 12 6.16 -12.29 -12.86
N GLY A 13 5.48 -12.19 -14.01
CA GLY A 13 6.11 -12.13 -15.33
C GLY A 13 6.42 -10.72 -15.83
N GLY A 14 6.01 -9.68 -15.10
CA GLY A 14 5.97 -8.32 -15.63
C GLY A 14 4.66 -7.99 -16.36
N LEU A 15 4.57 -6.80 -16.96
CA LEU A 15 3.44 -6.39 -17.78
C LEU A 15 3.48 -7.08 -19.15
N SER A 16 2.31 -7.51 -19.62
CA SER A 16 2.14 -7.87 -21.03
C SER A 16 2.09 -6.61 -21.90
N ARG A 17 2.19 -6.75 -23.23
CA ARG A 17 1.97 -5.62 -24.16
C ARG A 17 0.62 -4.94 -23.92
N PHE A 18 -0.43 -5.74 -23.71
CA PHE A 18 -1.74 -5.22 -23.34
C PHE A 18 -1.73 -4.47 -22.00
N GLY A 19 -0.97 -4.96 -21.01
CA GLY A 19 -0.80 -4.28 -19.73
C GLY A 19 -0.15 -2.90 -19.87
N ILE A 20 0.86 -2.78 -20.76
CA ILE A 20 1.49 -1.50 -21.08
C ILE A 20 0.46 -0.54 -21.71
N ASP A 21 -0.28 -1.00 -22.72
CA ASP A 21 -1.32 -0.19 -23.39
C ASP A 21 -2.42 0.24 -22.41
N LEU A 22 -2.76 -0.62 -21.45
CA LEU A 22 -3.73 -0.32 -20.40
C LEU A 22 -3.24 0.78 -19.47
N VAL A 23 -2.00 0.70 -18.95
CA VAL A 23 -1.42 1.74 -18.08
C VAL A 23 -1.38 3.09 -18.80
N GLN A 24 -0.94 3.11 -20.06
CA GLN A 24 -0.94 4.33 -20.87
C GLN A 24 -2.35 4.89 -21.08
N THR A 25 -3.33 4.01 -21.30
CA THR A 25 -4.75 4.40 -21.42
C THR A 25 -5.26 5.00 -20.12
N MET A 26 -4.93 4.39 -18.97
CA MET A 26 -5.29 4.91 -17.65
C MET A 26 -4.75 6.33 -17.44
N ASN A 27 -3.48 6.58 -17.72
CA ASN A 27 -2.91 7.93 -17.64
C ASN A 27 -3.59 8.91 -18.61
N ARG A 28 -3.91 8.48 -19.84
CA ARG A 28 -4.56 9.32 -20.85
C ARG A 28 -5.96 9.78 -20.43
N VAL A 29 -6.74 8.91 -19.79
CA VAL A 29 -8.13 9.20 -19.37
C VAL A 29 -8.22 9.79 -17.96
N GLY A 30 -7.09 9.98 -17.28
CA GLY A 30 -7.07 10.47 -15.90
C GLY A 30 -7.56 9.44 -14.89
N MET A 31 -7.23 8.16 -15.09
CA MET A 31 -7.45 7.10 -14.11
C MET A 31 -6.18 6.86 -13.29
N LEU A 32 -6.34 6.77 -11.98
CA LEU A 32 -5.23 6.49 -11.07
C LEU A 32 -4.76 5.04 -11.22
N VAL A 33 -3.44 4.85 -11.32
CA VAL A 33 -2.81 3.54 -11.38
C VAL A 33 -2.36 3.14 -9.98
N ASP A 34 -2.81 1.98 -9.51
CA ASP A 34 -2.49 1.44 -8.19
C ASP A 34 -1.75 0.11 -8.31
N CYS A 35 -0.61 0.01 -7.64
CA CYS A 35 0.23 -1.18 -7.63
C CYS A 35 0.05 -2.04 -6.37
N THR A 36 -0.84 -1.68 -5.44
CA THR A 36 -1.14 -2.57 -4.32
C THR A 36 -1.65 -3.92 -4.82
N HIS A 37 -1.19 -5.01 -4.21
CA HIS A 37 -1.42 -6.40 -4.64
C HIS A 37 -0.85 -6.77 -6.02
N THR A 38 0.01 -5.97 -6.64
CA THR A 38 0.73 -6.37 -7.86
C THR A 38 2.06 -7.06 -7.52
N GLY A 39 2.54 -7.93 -8.42
CA GLY A 39 3.87 -8.56 -8.35
C GLY A 39 5.00 -7.52 -8.37
N TYR A 40 6.17 -7.88 -7.83
CA TYR A 40 7.34 -7.02 -7.84
C TYR A 40 7.68 -6.57 -9.28
N ARG A 41 7.89 -7.49 -10.21
CA ARG A 41 8.23 -7.18 -11.61
C ARG A 41 7.12 -6.41 -12.28
N SER A 42 5.86 -6.82 -12.11
CA SER A 42 4.73 -6.06 -12.65
C SER A 42 4.68 -4.63 -12.13
N SER A 43 4.93 -4.38 -10.84
CA SER A 43 4.97 -3.02 -10.30
C SER A 43 6.12 -2.19 -10.86
N MET A 44 7.31 -2.80 -11.01
CA MET A 44 8.46 -2.12 -11.60
C MET A 44 8.21 -1.73 -13.06
N ASP A 45 7.63 -2.63 -13.85
CA ASP A 45 7.23 -2.35 -15.23
C ASP A 45 6.19 -1.22 -15.30
N VAL A 46 5.23 -1.16 -14.35
CA VAL A 46 4.25 -0.06 -14.27
C VAL A 46 4.97 1.28 -14.05
N PHE A 47 5.93 1.34 -13.12
CA PHE A 47 6.68 2.57 -12.83
C PHE A 47 7.54 3.02 -14.01
N GLU A 48 8.01 2.11 -14.85
CA GLU A 48 8.78 2.44 -16.05
C GLU A 48 7.92 3.05 -17.17
N VAL A 49 6.66 2.62 -17.31
CA VAL A 49 5.79 3.03 -18.44
C VAL A 49 4.76 4.11 -18.09
N ALA A 50 4.49 4.34 -16.81
CA ALA A 50 3.51 5.32 -16.38
C ALA A 50 3.96 6.76 -16.69
N GLN A 51 3.02 7.59 -17.14
CA GLN A 51 3.24 9.00 -17.50
C GLN A 51 2.70 9.97 -16.45
N GLY A 52 2.49 9.50 -15.22
CA GLY A 52 1.99 10.27 -14.10
C GLY A 52 2.09 9.50 -12.78
N PRO A 53 1.56 10.05 -11.68
CA PRO A 53 1.63 9.43 -10.37
C PRO A 53 1.04 8.01 -10.36
N VAL A 54 1.81 7.06 -9.84
CA VAL A 54 1.39 5.70 -9.52
C VAL A 54 1.38 5.57 -8.01
N VAL A 55 0.41 4.87 -7.45
CA VAL A 55 0.27 4.76 -5.98
C VAL A 55 0.44 3.32 -5.52
N PHE A 56 0.77 3.20 -4.24
CA PHE A 56 0.36 2.04 -3.45
C PHE A 56 -0.76 2.53 -2.54
N SER A 57 -2.01 2.23 -2.87
CA SER A 57 -3.18 2.61 -2.07
C SER A 57 -3.10 2.16 -0.61
N HIS A 58 -2.62 0.94 -0.33
CA HIS A 58 -2.54 0.37 1.01
C HIS A 58 -1.41 -0.69 1.10
N SER A 59 -0.18 -0.28 1.39
CA SER A 59 0.99 -1.17 1.52
C SER A 59 1.95 -0.73 2.62
N ASN A 60 2.55 -1.72 3.29
CA ASN A 60 3.53 -1.50 4.35
C ASN A 60 4.96 -1.83 3.89
N ALA A 61 5.94 -1.34 4.65
CA ALA A 61 7.36 -1.53 4.36
C ALA A 61 7.84 -2.95 4.73
N ARG A 62 8.42 -3.67 3.78
CA ARG A 62 8.97 -5.01 4.01
C ARG A 62 10.20 -5.00 4.92
N ALA A 63 10.96 -3.91 4.90
CA ALA A 63 12.09 -3.71 5.80
C ALA A 63 11.69 -3.62 7.29
N VAL A 64 10.46 -3.20 7.58
CA VAL A 64 9.92 -3.08 8.95
C VAL A 64 9.25 -4.38 9.41
N TRP A 65 8.56 -5.07 8.51
CA TRP A 65 7.95 -6.38 8.75
C TRP A 65 8.03 -7.23 7.48
N ASP A 66 8.77 -8.33 7.54
CA ASP A 66 9.02 -9.21 6.39
C ASP A 66 7.78 -10.04 6.07
N HIS A 67 6.88 -9.44 5.30
CA HIS A 67 5.67 -10.06 4.79
C HIS A 67 5.61 -9.92 3.27
N GLU A 68 5.15 -10.94 2.56
CA GLU A 68 5.14 -10.92 1.10
C GLU A 68 4.25 -9.82 0.51
N ARG A 69 3.17 -9.42 1.17
CA ARG A 69 2.32 -8.28 0.76
C ARG A 69 2.97 -6.90 0.97
N ASN A 70 4.05 -6.84 1.74
CA ASN A 70 4.77 -5.59 2.00
C ASN A 70 5.73 -5.29 0.86
N ILE A 71 5.87 -4.01 0.53
CA ILE A 71 6.68 -3.55 -0.59
C ILE A 71 8.13 -3.39 -0.18
N ARG A 72 9.03 -3.65 -1.13
CA ARG A 72 10.46 -3.41 -0.99
C ARG A 72 10.77 -1.90 -1.09
N ASP A 73 11.92 -1.50 -0.55
CA ASP A 73 12.34 -0.10 -0.55
C ASP A 73 12.53 0.47 -1.96
N ASP A 74 12.99 -0.34 -2.91
CA ASP A 74 13.13 0.04 -4.32
C ASP A 74 11.78 0.29 -5.02
N GLN A 75 10.74 -0.47 -4.68
CA GLN A 75 9.36 -0.21 -5.12
C GLN A 75 8.83 1.10 -4.53
N ALA A 76 9.09 1.37 -3.25
CA ALA A 76 8.70 2.62 -2.60
C ALA A 76 9.37 3.83 -3.26
N GLN A 77 10.68 3.74 -3.52
CA GLN A 77 11.42 4.78 -4.24
C GLN A 77 10.92 4.95 -5.68
N ALA A 78 10.57 3.86 -6.38
CA ALA A 78 10.00 3.94 -7.72
C ALA A 78 8.63 4.66 -7.73
N CYS A 79 7.76 4.33 -6.77
CA CYS A 79 6.51 5.05 -6.55
C CYS A 79 6.75 6.55 -6.35
N ALA A 80 7.66 6.92 -5.44
CA ALA A 80 7.98 8.32 -5.16
C ALA A 80 8.49 9.08 -6.40
N ARG A 81 9.35 8.44 -7.23
CA ARG A 81 9.84 9.03 -8.49
C ARG A 81 8.73 9.38 -9.49
N THR A 82 7.60 8.68 -9.47
CA THR A 82 6.44 9.02 -10.31
C THR A 82 5.64 10.24 -9.79
N GLY A 83 5.98 10.76 -8.61
CA GLY A 83 5.15 11.72 -7.89
C GLY A 83 4.05 11.06 -7.05
N GLY A 84 4.08 9.73 -6.91
CA GLY A 84 3.09 8.89 -6.23
C GLY A 84 2.98 9.08 -4.72
N VAL A 85 2.10 8.29 -4.10
CA VAL A 85 1.89 8.20 -2.65
C VAL A 85 1.75 6.73 -2.24
N ILE A 86 2.30 6.40 -1.07
CA ILE A 86 2.22 5.10 -0.41
C ILE A 86 1.30 5.25 0.81
N GLY A 87 0.12 4.63 0.75
CA GLY A 87 -0.79 4.53 1.88
C GLY A 87 -0.36 3.41 2.83
N VAL A 88 -0.07 3.73 4.08
CA VAL A 88 0.21 2.73 5.12
C VAL A 88 -1.07 2.00 5.49
N VAL A 89 -1.01 0.66 5.47
CA VAL A 89 -2.16 -0.24 5.64
C VAL A 89 -2.34 -0.70 7.09
N GLY A 90 -3.61 -0.77 7.51
CA GLY A 90 -4.06 -1.09 8.85
C GLY A 90 -4.23 -2.59 9.15
N ALA A 91 -3.97 -3.49 8.20
CA ALA A 91 -4.10 -4.92 8.42
C ALA A 91 -2.94 -5.47 9.26
N GLY A 92 -3.24 -6.00 10.44
CA GLY A 92 -2.26 -6.37 11.47
C GLY A 92 -1.20 -7.36 10.99
N ILE A 93 -1.57 -8.31 10.13
CA ILE A 93 -0.64 -9.28 9.54
C ILE A 93 0.42 -8.64 8.62
N PHE A 94 0.16 -7.43 8.12
CA PHE A 94 1.07 -6.63 7.30
C PHE A 94 1.84 -5.59 8.13
N ILE A 95 1.38 -5.27 9.34
CA ILE A 95 2.04 -4.35 10.28
C ILE A 95 3.10 -5.09 11.13
N GLY A 96 2.79 -6.33 11.51
CA GLY A 96 3.60 -7.10 12.45
C GLY A 96 3.02 -8.50 12.65
N ASP A 97 3.20 -9.05 13.85
CA ASP A 97 2.61 -10.33 14.24
C ASP A 97 1.11 -10.17 14.58
N ASN A 98 0.31 -9.89 13.55
CA ASN A 98 -1.11 -9.55 13.66
C ASN A 98 -1.40 -8.40 14.66
N ASP A 99 -0.52 -7.40 14.65
CA ASP A 99 -0.50 -6.28 15.59
C ASP A 99 -1.13 -5.03 14.98
N ILE A 100 -2.00 -4.36 15.74
CA ILE A 100 -2.69 -3.14 15.32
C ILE A 100 -2.38 -1.94 16.22
N ARG A 101 -1.38 -2.03 17.10
CA ARG A 101 -0.96 -0.87 17.91
C ARG A 101 -0.55 0.29 17.01
N THR A 102 -0.98 1.49 17.38
CA THR A 102 -0.73 2.71 16.60
C THR A 102 0.77 2.99 16.45
N GLU A 103 1.60 2.64 17.43
CA GLU A 103 3.06 2.72 17.32
C GLU A 103 3.62 1.77 16.26
N SER A 104 3.01 0.60 16.08
CA SER A 104 3.42 -0.34 15.03
C SER A 104 3.05 0.16 13.64
N LEU A 105 1.89 0.81 13.47
CA LEU A 105 1.58 1.54 12.23
C LEU A 105 2.58 2.68 11.99
N PHE A 106 2.88 3.45 13.04
CA PHE A 106 3.81 4.58 12.96
C PHE A 106 5.21 4.15 12.50
N ARG A 107 5.72 2.98 12.90
CA ARG A 107 7.01 2.47 12.39
C ARG A 107 7.06 2.35 10.86
N HIS A 108 5.94 2.00 10.21
CA HIS A 108 5.87 1.95 8.75
C HIS A 108 5.79 3.35 8.13
N VAL A 109 5.04 4.27 8.74
CA VAL A 109 5.00 5.68 8.34
C VAL A 109 6.41 6.26 8.39
N ASP A 110 7.09 6.13 9.52
CA ASP A 110 8.41 6.70 9.77
C ASP A 110 9.47 6.12 8.83
N HIS A 111 9.45 4.80 8.58
CA HIS A 111 10.32 4.19 7.59
C HIS A 111 10.16 4.83 6.20
N PHE A 112 8.92 4.97 5.72
CA PHE A 112 8.69 5.56 4.40
C PHE A 112 9.02 7.06 4.37
N VAL A 113 8.71 7.82 5.42
CA VAL A 113 9.08 9.23 5.50
C VAL A 113 10.60 9.40 5.38
N ASN A 114 11.37 8.58 6.09
CA ASN A 114 12.83 8.61 6.02
C ASN A 114 13.39 8.13 4.67
N LEU A 115 12.71 7.18 4.01
CA LEU A 115 13.17 6.58 2.75
C LEU A 115 12.86 7.44 1.52
N VAL A 116 11.63 7.95 1.42
CA VAL A 116 11.12 8.62 0.21
C VAL A 116 10.69 10.06 0.42
N GLY A 117 10.74 10.55 1.66
CA GLY A 117 10.28 11.88 2.03
C GLY A 117 8.78 11.91 2.37
N PRO A 118 8.35 12.87 3.20
CA PRO A 118 6.99 12.89 3.76
C PRO A 118 5.89 13.12 2.73
N TRP A 119 6.20 13.72 1.57
CA TRP A 119 5.23 14.07 0.53
C TRP A 119 4.73 12.88 -0.30
N HIS A 120 5.32 11.70 -0.06
CA HIS A 120 5.01 10.44 -0.74
C HIS A 120 4.40 9.40 0.20
N VAL A 121 4.03 9.79 1.42
CA VAL A 121 3.43 8.90 2.42
C VAL A 121 2.02 9.37 2.74
N GLY A 122 1.11 8.42 2.96
CA GLY A 122 -0.28 8.68 3.32
C GLY A 122 -0.87 7.57 4.17
N ILE A 123 -2.15 7.71 4.51
CA ILE A 123 -2.92 6.68 5.21
C ILE A 123 -3.79 5.91 4.21
N GLY A 124 -3.83 4.58 4.32
CA GLY A 124 -4.65 3.69 3.52
C GLY A 124 -5.06 2.45 4.32
N LEU A 125 -5.86 2.64 5.37
CA LEU A 125 -6.02 1.64 6.45
C LEU A 125 -6.61 0.29 6.01
N ASP A 126 -7.33 0.20 4.88
CA ASP A 126 -8.01 -1.03 4.45
C ASP A 126 -8.96 -1.55 5.56
N CYS A 127 -9.75 -0.64 6.14
CA CYS A 127 -10.67 -0.95 7.23
C CYS A 127 -11.78 -1.91 6.76
N VAL A 128 -12.02 -2.95 7.55
CA VAL A 128 -13.03 -3.98 7.27
C VAL A 128 -14.07 -3.96 8.39
N SER A 129 -15.27 -3.48 8.09
CA SER A 129 -16.35 -3.36 9.08
C SER A 129 -17.05 -4.69 9.41
N ASP A 130 -17.02 -5.65 8.47
CA ASP A 130 -17.58 -6.99 8.66
C ASP A 130 -16.52 -8.05 8.34
N VAL A 131 -15.67 -8.25 9.34
CA VAL A 131 -14.55 -9.18 9.30
C VAL A 131 -15.02 -10.63 9.13
N ASP A 132 -16.16 -11.00 9.72
CA ASP A 132 -16.72 -12.35 9.61
C ASP A 132 -17.19 -12.65 8.18
N SER A 133 -17.86 -11.71 7.52
CA SER A 133 -18.24 -11.85 6.11
C SER A 133 -17.02 -11.95 5.20
N LEU A 134 -15.94 -11.21 5.47
CA LEU A 134 -14.68 -11.33 4.73
C LEU A 134 -14.13 -12.75 4.84
N PHE A 135 -14.08 -13.33 6.03
CA PHE A 135 -13.58 -14.70 6.20
C PHE A 135 -14.49 -15.74 5.59
N ALA A 136 -15.81 -15.57 5.66
CA ALA A 136 -16.72 -16.46 4.98
C ALA A 136 -16.41 -16.51 3.47
N VAL A 137 -16.04 -15.38 2.85
CA VAL A 137 -15.60 -15.35 1.44
C VAL A 137 -14.25 -16.04 1.23
N VAL A 138 -13.29 -15.85 2.14
CA VAL A 138 -11.95 -16.48 2.09
C VAL A 138 -12.05 -17.99 2.21
N GLU A 139 -12.77 -18.48 3.24
CA GLU A 139 -12.99 -19.91 3.52
C GLU A 139 -13.70 -20.60 2.36
N ASN A 140 -14.67 -19.92 1.72
CA ASN A 140 -15.39 -20.44 0.56
C ASN A 140 -14.58 -20.35 -0.76
N ARG A 141 -13.36 -19.80 -0.74
CA ARG A 141 -12.50 -19.62 -1.93
C ARG A 141 -11.04 -20.00 -1.65
N PRO A 142 -10.73 -21.26 -1.28
CA PRO A 142 -9.40 -21.69 -0.88
C PRO A 142 -8.32 -21.50 -1.96
N GLY A 143 -8.69 -21.43 -3.24
CA GLY A 143 -7.77 -21.16 -4.34
C GLY A 143 -7.37 -19.68 -4.51
N SER A 144 -8.00 -18.75 -3.78
CA SER A 144 -7.74 -17.31 -3.89
C SER A 144 -6.62 -16.81 -2.99
N TYR A 145 -6.26 -17.59 -1.95
CA TYR A 145 -5.26 -17.23 -0.96
C TYR A 145 -4.25 -18.36 -0.79
N PRO A 146 -2.94 -18.10 -0.97
CA PRO A 146 -1.94 -19.14 -0.81
C PRO A 146 -1.89 -19.62 0.65
N ALA A 147 -2.13 -20.92 0.88
CA ALA A 147 -2.21 -21.52 2.22
C ALA A 147 -0.95 -21.33 3.09
N HIS A 148 0.21 -21.05 2.48
CA HIS A 148 1.47 -20.84 3.19
C HIS A 148 1.65 -19.41 3.76
N LEU A 149 0.78 -18.47 3.39
CA LEU A 149 0.91 -17.06 3.74
C LEU A 149 0.18 -16.66 5.03
N LYS A 150 -0.15 -17.62 5.89
CA LYS A 150 -0.70 -17.38 7.23
C LYS A 150 -1.98 -16.54 7.26
N TYR A 151 -2.81 -16.61 6.20
CA TYR A 151 -4.18 -16.08 6.23
C TYR A 151 -5.09 -16.83 7.22
N ASP A 152 -4.60 -17.93 7.81
CA ASP A 152 -5.23 -18.66 8.92
C ASP A 152 -5.35 -17.84 10.22
N LEU A 153 -4.61 -16.73 10.31
CA LEU A 153 -4.78 -15.73 11.37
C LEU A 153 -5.90 -14.81 10.92
N ARG A 154 -7.07 -14.84 11.58
CA ARG A 154 -8.07 -13.79 11.39
C ARG A 154 -7.39 -12.42 11.58
N PRO A 155 -7.10 -11.60 10.52
CA PRO A 155 -6.35 -10.39 10.73
C PRO A 155 -7.15 -9.44 11.60
N LYS A 156 -6.44 -8.80 12.53
CA LYS A 156 -6.93 -7.60 13.17
C LYS A 156 -6.76 -6.45 12.19
N PHE A 157 -7.69 -5.51 12.20
CA PHE A 157 -7.61 -4.31 11.39
C PHE A 157 -7.52 -3.10 12.31
N ALA A 158 -6.66 -2.17 11.94
CA ALA A 158 -6.62 -0.87 12.57
C ALA A 158 -7.90 -0.10 12.20
N GLU A 159 -8.46 0.55 13.20
CA GLU A 159 -9.72 1.26 13.07
C GLU A 159 -9.48 2.74 12.72
N PRO A 160 -10.41 3.42 12.03
CA PRO A 160 -10.32 4.86 11.74
C PRO A 160 -10.07 5.71 13.00
N GLU A 161 -10.58 5.28 14.15
CA GLU A 161 -10.43 5.92 15.45
C GLU A 161 -8.98 5.98 15.96
N GLN A 162 -8.06 5.23 15.33
CA GLN A 162 -6.63 5.29 15.65
C GLN A 162 -5.91 6.46 14.94
N VAL A 163 -6.54 7.10 13.95
CA VAL A 163 -5.91 8.23 13.21
C VAL A 163 -5.57 9.42 14.12
N PRO A 164 -6.42 9.85 15.08
CA PRO A 164 -6.04 10.88 16.06
C PRO A 164 -4.80 10.50 16.88
N GLU A 165 -4.73 9.26 17.37
CA GLU A 165 -3.56 8.79 18.13
C GLU A 165 -2.30 8.75 17.26
N LEU A 166 -2.41 8.32 16.01
CA LEU A 166 -1.30 8.35 15.05
C LEU A 166 -0.83 9.78 14.78
N THR A 167 -1.77 10.73 14.70
CA THR A 167 -1.48 12.16 14.55
C THR A 167 -0.67 12.68 15.73
N GLU A 168 -1.07 12.36 16.96
CA GLU A 168 -0.32 12.73 18.16
C GLU A 168 1.08 12.10 18.17
N LEU A 169 1.22 10.85 17.76
CA LEU A 169 2.52 10.18 17.68
C LEU A 169 3.45 10.88 16.68
N MET A 170 2.96 11.24 15.49
CA MET A 170 3.75 11.99 14.50
C MET A 170 4.21 13.36 15.05
N LEU A 171 3.31 14.09 15.72
CA LEU A 171 3.63 15.37 16.35
C LEU A 171 4.66 15.22 17.48
N ARG A 172 4.47 14.23 18.37
CA ARG A 172 5.42 13.92 19.46
C ARG A 172 6.78 13.47 18.94
N HIS A 173 6.82 12.80 17.80
CA HIS A 173 8.06 12.41 17.13
C HIS A 173 8.81 13.61 16.52
N GLY A 174 8.13 14.75 16.34
CA GLY A 174 8.73 16.00 15.86
C GLY A 174 8.45 16.32 14.40
N TYR A 175 7.49 15.64 13.76
CA TYR A 175 7.03 16.05 12.43
C TYR A 175 6.28 17.38 12.52
N GLY A 176 6.56 18.28 11.58
CA GLY A 176 5.86 19.55 11.45
C GLY A 176 4.40 19.39 11.00
N ASP A 177 3.58 20.39 11.31
CA ASP A 177 2.14 20.40 10.96
C ASP A 177 1.88 20.22 9.45
N ASP A 178 2.79 20.71 8.61
CA ASP A 178 2.73 20.54 7.15
C ASP A 178 2.96 19.08 6.73
N VAL A 179 3.93 18.40 7.34
CA VAL A 179 4.19 16.97 7.12
C VAL A 179 3.00 16.13 7.58
N VAL A 180 2.48 16.42 8.77
CA VAL A 180 1.34 15.70 9.35
C VAL A 180 0.10 15.86 8.45
N ARG A 181 -0.25 17.09 8.03
CA ARG A 181 -1.37 17.31 7.09
C ARG A 181 -1.15 16.64 5.74
N GLY A 182 0.10 16.62 5.26
CA GLY A 182 0.53 15.84 4.09
C GLY A 182 0.09 14.39 4.20
N ILE A 183 0.53 13.71 5.25
CA ILE A 183 0.27 12.28 5.51
C ILE A 183 -1.22 12.01 5.74
N LEU A 184 -1.93 12.90 6.44
CA LEU A 184 -3.36 12.76 6.70
C LEU A 184 -4.24 12.89 5.45
N GLY A 185 -3.78 13.56 4.39
CA GLY A 185 -4.55 13.60 3.14
C GLY A 185 -4.10 14.60 2.09
N GLU A 186 -3.33 15.64 2.43
CA GLU A 186 -2.92 16.63 1.42
C GLU A 186 -2.05 16.00 0.32
N ASN A 187 -1.27 14.96 0.63
CA ASN A 187 -0.52 14.18 -0.36
C ASN A 187 -1.44 13.43 -1.33
N TRP A 188 -2.52 12.82 -0.82
CA TRP A 188 -3.53 12.17 -1.66
C TRP A 188 -4.24 13.17 -2.56
N LEU A 189 -4.60 14.35 -2.02
CA LEU A 189 -5.22 15.43 -2.80
C LEU A 189 -4.28 15.93 -3.91
N ARG A 190 -2.97 16.03 -3.64
CA ARG A 190 -1.96 16.38 -4.65
C ARG A 190 -1.96 15.38 -5.81
N VAL A 191 -1.97 14.07 -5.51
CA VAL A 191 -2.03 13.02 -6.53
C VAL A 191 -3.34 13.07 -7.32
N ALA A 192 -4.48 13.19 -6.64
CA ALA A 192 -5.79 13.27 -7.28
C ALA A 192 -5.89 14.44 -8.27
N ARG A 193 -5.42 15.63 -7.87
CA ARG A 193 -5.38 16.83 -8.74
C ARG A 193 -4.45 16.68 -9.94
N ALA A 194 -3.37 15.90 -9.81
CA ALA A 194 -2.45 15.64 -10.91
C ALA A 194 -2.98 14.63 -11.92
N VAL A 195 -3.87 13.73 -11.50
CA VAL A 195 -4.36 12.61 -12.32
C VAL A 195 -5.73 12.90 -12.95
N TRP A 196 -6.68 13.39 -12.17
CA TRP A 196 -8.07 13.57 -12.63
C TRP A 196 -8.21 14.81 -13.50
N ARG A 197 -8.90 14.65 -14.64
CA ARG A 197 -9.13 15.67 -15.66
C ARG A 197 -10.60 16.04 -15.75
#